data_AF-A0A0Q4UQA5-F1
#
_entry.id   AF-A0A0Q4UQA5-F1
#
_cell.length_a   1.000
_cell.length_b   1.000
_cell.length_c   1.000
_cell.angle_alpha   90.00
_cell.angle_beta   90.00
_cell.angle_gamma   90.00
#
_symmetry.space_group_name_H-M   'P 1'
#
loop_
_entity.id
_entity.type
_entity.pdbx_description
1 polymer ?
#
loop_
_entity_poly.entity_id
_entity_poly.type
_entity_poly.pdbx_seq_one_letter_code
_entity_poly.pdbx_strand_id
1 'polypeptide(L)' 'MSSTPTRNIALTHELESYIKGQVASGHYANASEVVRAGLRLLIERDHAVPRSRGHSSAKAADR' A
#
# COMPACT_ATOMS: atom_id res chain seq x y z
N MET A 1 12.33 -10.02 20.93
CA MET A 1 10.91 -9.58 21.01
C MET A 1 10.61 -8.76 19.76
N SER A 2 9.94 -9.35 18.75
CA SER A 2 9.56 -8.61 17.54
C SER A 2 8.35 -7.74 17.87
N SER A 3 8.56 -6.45 18.09
CA SER A 3 7.46 -5.52 18.34
C SER A 3 6.92 -5.03 16.99
N THR A 4 5.64 -5.30 16.70
CA THR A 4 5.00 -4.74 15.51
C THR A 4 4.60 -3.30 15.82
N PRO A 5 5.21 -2.28 15.16
CA PRO A 5 4.90 -0.88 15.45
C PRO A 5 3.45 -0.56 15.08
N THR A 6 2.76 0.18 15.94
CA THR A 6 1.39 0.66 15.71
C THR A 6 1.40 2.13 15.29
N ARG A 7 0.37 2.54 14.53
CA ARG A 7 0.19 3.93 14.09
C ARG A 7 -1.30 4.27 14.11
N ASN A 8 -1.65 5.44 14.63
CA ASN A 8 -2.99 6.00 14.51
C ASN A 8 -3.16 6.71 13.16
N ILE A 9 -4.29 6.51 12.49
CA ILE A 9 -4.55 7.04 11.15
C ILE A 9 -5.98 7.58 11.12
N ALA A 10 -6.17 8.79 10.57
CA ALA A 10 -7.49 9.33 10.30
C ALA A 10 -8.06 8.68 9.03
N LEU A 11 -9.27 8.15 9.14
CA LEU A 11 -9.99 7.54 8.02
C LEU A 11 -11.19 8.41 7.65
N THR A 12 -11.50 8.49 6.36
CA THR A 12 -12.78 9.04 5.91
C THR A 12 -13.90 8.06 6.23
N HIS A 13 -15.14 8.55 6.31
CA HIS A 13 -16.31 7.71 6.57
C HIS A 13 -16.47 6.55 5.58
N GLU A 14 -16.11 6.77 4.31
CA GLU A 14 -16.14 5.75 3.27
C GLU A 14 -15.17 4.61 3.58
N LEU A 15 -13.91 4.93 3.91
CA LEU A 15 -12.88 3.94 4.24
C LEU A 15 -13.22 3.17 5.52
N GLU A 16 -13.75 3.86 6.54
CA GLU A 16 -14.22 3.21 7.77
C GLU A 16 -15.35 2.22 7.47
N SER A 17 -16.34 2.62 6.66
CA SER A 17 -17.47 1.77 6.29
C SER A 17 -17.03 0.55 5.50
N TYR A 18 -16.09 0.74 4.57
CA TYR A 18 -15.49 -0.37 3.83
C TYR A 18 -14.79 -1.37 4.77
N ILE A 19 -13.94 -0.89 5.68
CA ILE A 19 -13.24 -1.75 6.64
C ILE A 19 -14.23 -2.52 7.51
N LYS A 20 -15.28 -1.86 8.02
CA LYS A 20 -16.34 -2.52 8.80
C LYS A 20 -17.04 -3.60 7.99
N GLY A 21 -17.37 -3.33 6.73
CA GLY A 21 -17.97 -4.31 5.83
C GLY A 21 -17.09 -5.54 5.62
N GLN A 22 -15.78 -5.33 5.40
CA GLN A 22 -14.81 -6.41 5.23
C GLN A 22 -14.69 -7.29 6.47
N VAL A 23 -14.71 -6.71 7.67
CA VAL A 23 -14.69 -7.48 8.93
C VAL A 23 -16.02 -8.20 9.16
N ALA A 24 -17.15 -7.53 8.94
CA ALA A 24 -18.48 -8.11 9.10
C ALA A 24 -18.75 -9.29 8.15
N SER A 25 -18.13 -9.27 6.96
CA SER A 25 -18.20 -10.37 6.00
C SER A 25 -17.44 -11.63 6.43
N GLY A 26 -16.61 -11.56 7.47
CA GLY A 26 -15.79 -12.67 7.96
C GLY A 26 -14.49 -12.91 7.18
N HIS A 27 -14.22 -12.17 6.10
CA HIS A 27 -12.97 -12.30 5.32
C HIS A 27 -11.72 -11.86 6.11
N TYR A 28 -11.90 -10.98 7.10
CA TYR A 28 -10.83 -10.49 7.96
C TYR A 28 -11.31 -10.45 9.41
N ALA A 29 -10.43 -10.80 10.36
CA ALA A 29 -10.78 -10.84 11.77
C ALA A 29 -10.81 -9.44 12.41
N ASN A 30 -10.06 -8.48 11.86
CA ASN A 30 -9.98 -7.12 12.39
C ASN A 30 -9.54 -6.09 11.33
N ALA A 31 -9.73 -4.81 11.66
CA ALA A 31 -9.35 -3.68 10.81
C ALA A 31 -7.87 -3.68 10.41
N SER A 32 -6.97 -4.06 11.34
CA SER A 32 -5.53 -4.09 11.06
C SER A 32 -5.17 -5.10 9.98
N GLU A 33 -5.92 -6.19 9.85
CA GLU A 33 -5.72 -7.16 8.76
C GLU A 33 -6.18 -6.62 7.41
N VAL A 34 -7.33 -5.96 7.36
CA VAL A 34 -7.83 -5.29 6.15
C VAL A 34 -6.81 -4.27 5.66
N VAL A 35 -6.31 -3.42 6.56
CA VAL A 35 -5.31 -2.40 6.23
C VAL A 35 -4.00 -3.04 5.74
N ARG A 36 -3.50 -4.08 6.39
CA ARG A 36 -2.28 -4.79 5.94
C ARG A 36 -2.47 -5.43 4.56
N ALA A 37 -3.65 -6.01 4.29
CA ALA A 37 -3.94 -6.57 2.98
C ALA A 37 -3.96 -5.48 1.89
N GLY A 38 -4.61 -4.35 2.16
CA GLY A 38 -4.60 -3.19 1.25
C GLY A 38 -3.18 -2.65 0.97
N LEU A 39 -2.34 -2.55 2.01
CA LEU A 39 -0.95 -2.12 1.84
C LEU A 39 -0.12 -3.11 1.01
N ARG A 40 -0.32 -4.43 1.17
CA ARG A 40 0.36 -5.44 0.34
C ARG A 40 -0.01 -5.31 -1.13
N LEU A 41 -1.29 -5.14 -1.45
CA LEU A 41 -1.76 -4.93 -2.82
C LEU A 41 -1.17 -3.65 -3.43
N LEU A 42 -1.04 -2.57 -2.65
CA LEU A 42 -0.39 -1.34 -3.09
C LEU A 42 1.09 -1.57 -3.42
N ILE A 43 1.82 -2.26 -2.53
CA ILE A 43 3.23 -2.62 -2.73
C ILE A 43 3.39 -3.48 -4.00
N GLU A 44 2.56 -4.50 -4.18
CA GLU A 44 2.57 -5.36 -5.37
C GLU A 44 2.35 -4.56 -6.66
N ARG A 45 1.39 -3.63 -6.66
CA ARG A 45 1.14 -2.73 -7.79
C ARG A 45 2.33 -1.83 -8.09
N ASP A 46 2.96 -1.28 -7.06
CA ASP A 46 4.10 -0.38 -7.21
C ASP A 46 5.36 -1.10 -7.73
N HIS A 47 5.53 -2.39 -7.38
CA HIS A 47 6.62 -3.23 -7.90
C HIS A 47 6.33 -3.84 -9.28
N ALA A 48 5.05 -4.09 -9.61
CA ALA A 48 4.63 -4.62 -10.90
C ALA A 48 4.77 -3.61 -12.04
N VAL A 49 4.90 -2.32 -11.74
CA VAL A 49 5.34 -1.33 -12.71
C VAL A 49 6.86 -1.43 -12.81
N PRO A 50 7.44 -2.05 -13.87
CA PRO A 50 8.87 -1.94 -14.09
C PRO A 50 9.19 -0.45 -14.13
N ARG A 51 10.23 -0.03 -13.41
CA ARG A 51 10.73 1.35 -13.46
C ARG A 51 11.25 1.63 -14.88
N SER A 52 10.36 1.84 -15.84
CA SER A 52 10.68 2.30 -17.19
C SER A 52 10.94 3.79 -17.14
N ARG A 53 12.00 4.18 -16.43
CA ARG A 53 12.72 5.44 -16.65
C ARG A 53 14.19 5.15 -16.40
N GLY A 54 14.77 4.45 -17.37
CA GLY A 54 16.13 4.77 -17.77
C GLY A 54 16.13 6.25 -18.15
N HIS A 55 16.47 7.11 -17.20
CA HIS A 55 16.94 8.45 -17.51
C HIS A 55 18.42 8.34 -17.89
N SER A 56 18.67 7.60 -18.97
CA SER A 56 19.92 7.68 -19.71
C SER A 56 19.78 8.84 -20.69
N SER A 57 19.79 10.07 -20.17
CA SER A 57 20.32 11.16 -20.98
C SER A 57 21.83 11.11 -20.81
N ALA A 58 22.46 10.29 -21.63
CA ALA A 58 23.87 10.40 -21.92
C ALA A 58 24.14 11.85 -22.37
N LYS A 59 24.79 12.64 -21.53
CA LYS A 59 25.45 13.86 -21.98
C LYS A 59 26.79 13.44 -22.56
N ALA A 60 26.75 12.98 -23.80
CA ALA A 60 27.91 12.80 -24.67
C ALA A 60 27.56 13.38 -26.05
N ALA A 61 27.98 14.63 -26.24
CA ALA A 61 28.05 15.45 -27.46
C ALA A 61 28.01 16.91 -26.93
N ASP A 62 28.92 17.82 -27.21
CA ASP A 62 29.78 18.01 -28.37
C ASP A 62 30.88 19.02 -27.97
N ARG A 63 32.11 18.78 -28.43
CA ARG A 63 33.29 19.67 -28.54
C ARG A 63 33.73 20.59 -27.40
#